data_AF-A0A933XKB8-F1
#
_entry.id   AF-A0A933XKB8-F1
#
_cell.length_a   1.000
_cell.length_b   1.000
_cell.length_c   1.000
_cell.angle_alpha   90.00
_cell.angle_beta   90.00
_cell.angle_gamma   90.00
#
_symmetry.space_group_name_H-M   'P 1'
#
loop_
_entity.id
_entity.type
_entity.pdbx_description
1 polymer ?
#
loop_
_entity_poly.entity_id
_entity_poly.type
_entity_poly.pdbx_seq_one_letter_code
_entity_poly.pdbx_strand_id
1 'polypeptide(L)'
;MMNIKKMLTIILSVISVGVLASAIVFLNKWLVYPFAAILIIYFCFVLFLKIALRFIPSFKVGESREGRIRFMAAALVCTVFFYLAVWYANKYFLPGIFYPKSLLGDAGIFFLSLTVGLCLLKPGGKMISFTVFLSVVLLAFLLIDFEFDGTNKGASSNNIKSLGYLAYVKEDKEDRKEGVIKYKKGLTNEGINIYNSWELPGAYLVDMSGNVMHKWWMKESSPKWQYVKLLANGDLLLIIKDDMFVRLDWDSNVRWTNKERFHHEIIVAENGDIHTLTRGEEWISFYGLPVPILNDYLTILSEDGVIKKKISFFKLLKDKIPAKRFIEVMVKAGSPGQVVEIIQQKLAGEPAVREASIFDIIHTNTLKIIDRDINEIFKKGNIIFCAAEQDIIGVLDLEKERVLWTWGRGYLELPHYPTLLENGNILIFDNGVRREFSRVVELNPSNEEIVWKYEENPPGGFFSPWGGANQVLPNGNILLTYSTAGRVFEITREGEIVWEFYNPVRDEQGRRGTVYRMMRIMDIGNYDNLNNLLIQKAQLNTN
;
A
#
# COMPACT_ATOMS: atom_id res chain seq x y z
N MET A 1 -60.48 -5.65 -22.53
CA MET A 1 -60.51 -5.64 -21.05
C MET A 1 -60.03 -6.98 -20.54
N MET A 2 -58.89 -7.02 -19.85
CA MET A 2 -58.37 -8.25 -19.26
C MET A 2 -59.18 -8.60 -18.01
N ASN A 3 -59.67 -9.83 -17.91
CA ASN A 3 -60.58 -10.28 -16.85
C ASN A 3 -59.94 -10.13 -15.46
N ILE A 4 -60.63 -9.46 -14.54
CA ILE A 4 -60.20 -9.14 -13.17
C ILE A 4 -59.64 -10.36 -12.44
N LYS A 5 -60.17 -11.57 -12.73
CA LYS A 5 -59.62 -12.83 -12.20
C LYS A 5 -58.15 -13.08 -12.58
N LYS A 6 -57.74 -12.86 -13.85
CA LYS A 6 -56.34 -13.02 -14.29
C LYS A 6 -55.41 -11.98 -13.64
N MET A 7 -55.91 -10.78 -13.38
CA MET A 7 -55.14 -9.73 -12.70
C MET A 7 -54.90 -10.07 -11.23
N LEU A 8 -55.93 -10.56 -10.54
CA LEU A 8 -55.81 -11.05 -9.16
C LEU A 8 -54.91 -12.28 -9.04
N THR A 9 -54.98 -13.23 -9.98
CA THR A 9 -54.09 -14.40 -9.97
C THR A 9 -52.62 -13.98 -10.09
N ILE A 10 -52.29 -13.06 -11.00
CA ILE A 10 -50.91 -12.58 -11.16
C ILE A 10 -50.44 -11.80 -9.92
N ILE A 11 -51.29 -10.95 -9.33
CA ILE A 11 -50.95 -10.22 -8.11
C ILE A 11 -50.72 -11.20 -6.95
N LEU A 12 -51.56 -12.21 -6.78
CA LEU A 12 -51.41 -13.22 -5.74
C LEU A 12 -50.18 -14.11 -5.96
N SER A 13 -49.84 -14.47 -7.21
CA SER A 13 -48.61 -15.20 -7.56
C SER A 13 -47.35 -14.38 -7.26
N VAL A 14 -47.39 -13.07 -7.48
CA VAL A 14 -46.25 -12.17 -7.21
C VAL A 14 -46.08 -11.92 -5.71
N ILE A 15 -47.17 -11.77 -4.96
CA ILE A 15 -47.12 -11.66 -3.49
C ILE A 15 -46.58 -12.96 -2.87
N SER A 16 -47.00 -14.12 -3.35
CA SER A 16 -46.53 -15.41 -2.83
C SER A 16 -45.06 -15.69 -3.13
N VAL A 17 -44.53 -15.26 -4.29
CA VAL A 17 -43.07 -15.34 -4.58
C VAL A 17 -42.28 -14.32 -3.75
N GLY A 18 -42.81 -13.11 -3.53
CA GLY A 18 -42.19 -12.11 -2.65
C GLY A 18 -42.11 -12.58 -1.20
N VAL A 19 -43.18 -13.18 -0.68
CA VAL A 19 -43.22 -13.77 0.67
C VAL A 19 -42.29 -14.97 0.78
N LEU A 20 -42.18 -15.82 -0.26
CA LEU A 20 -41.26 -16.96 -0.28
C LEU A 20 -39.79 -16.50 -0.28
N ALA A 21 -39.45 -15.46 -1.06
CA ALA A 21 -38.12 -14.86 -1.07
C ALA A 21 -37.78 -14.20 0.27
N SER A 22 -38.73 -13.49 0.89
CA SER A 22 -38.56 -12.92 2.23
C SER A 22 -38.44 -14.00 3.32
N ALA A 23 -39.14 -15.13 3.18
CA ALA A 23 -39.03 -16.27 4.10
C ALA A 23 -37.69 -17.00 3.96
N ILE A 24 -37.17 -17.16 2.73
CA ILE A 24 -35.83 -17.72 2.47
C ILE A 24 -34.74 -16.80 3.05
N VAL A 25 -34.92 -15.48 2.98
CA VAL A 25 -34.03 -14.47 3.59
C VAL A 25 -34.13 -14.47 5.12
N PHE A 26 -35.32 -14.68 5.69
CA PHE A 26 -35.52 -14.74 7.15
C PHE A 26 -34.99 -16.04 7.77
N LEU A 27 -35.06 -17.16 7.04
CA LEU A 27 -34.57 -18.47 7.47
C LEU A 27 -33.03 -18.59 7.40
N ASN A 28 -32.36 -17.75 6.61
CA ASN A 28 -30.91 -17.78 6.44
C ASN A 28 -30.25 -16.59 7.16
N LYS A 29 -30.38 -16.56 8.50
CA LYS A 29 -29.59 -15.67 9.35
C LYS A 29 -28.12 -15.89 8.98
N TRP A 30 -27.38 -14.82 8.70
CA TRP A 30 -25.93 -14.74 8.40
C TRP A 30 -25.50 -14.46 6.94
N LEU A 31 -26.40 -14.43 5.95
CA LEU A 31 -26.02 -14.11 4.56
C LEU A 31 -26.64 -12.79 4.03
N VAL A 32 -25.77 -11.79 3.92
CA VAL A 32 -25.73 -10.73 2.88
C VAL A 32 -26.74 -9.56 2.97
N TYR A 33 -26.48 -8.62 3.88
CA TYR A 33 -27.18 -7.33 3.95
C TYR A 33 -27.03 -6.38 2.73
N PRO A 34 -25.86 -6.24 2.05
CA PRO A 34 -25.73 -5.28 0.94
C PRO A 34 -26.31 -5.79 -0.39
N PHE A 35 -26.16 -7.07 -0.70
CA PHE A 35 -26.61 -7.66 -1.97
C PHE A 35 -28.13 -7.86 -1.99
N ALA A 36 -28.74 -8.18 -0.83
CA ALA A 36 -30.20 -8.18 -0.68
C ALA A 36 -30.78 -6.77 -0.88
N ALA A 37 -30.13 -5.73 -0.34
CA ALA A 37 -30.55 -4.35 -0.55
C ALA A 37 -30.45 -3.92 -2.02
N ILE A 38 -29.34 -4.26 -2.72
CA ILE A 38 -29.17 -3.97 -4.14
C ILE A 38 -30.21 -4.71 -4.99
N LEU A 39 -30.47 -5.98 -4.70
CA LEU A 39 -31.52 -6.77 -5.37
C LEU A 39 -32.91 -6.21 -5.12
N ILE A 40 -33.22 -5.77 -3.89
CA ILE A 40 -34.51 -5.14 -3.55
C ILE A 40 -34.66 -3.81 -4.30
N ILE A 41 -33.63 -2.95 -4.32
CA ILE A 41 -33.64 -1.67 -5.04
C ILE A 41 -33.83 -1.91 -6.55
N TYR A 42 -33.07 -2.85 -7.13
CA TYR A 42 -33.18 -3.23 -8.53
C TYR A 42 -34.56 -3.79 -8.87
N PHE A 43 -35.11 -4.67 -8.02
CA PHE A 43 -36.40 -5.28 -8.24
C PHE A 43 -37.55 -4.28 -8.10
N CYS A 44 -37.48 -3.38 -7.11
CA CYS A 44 -38.41 -2.26 -6.96
C CYS A 44 -38.34 -1.32 -8.17
N PHE A 45 -37.13 -1.00 -8.65
CA PHE A 45 -36.93 -0.16 -9.85
C PHE A 45 -37.54 -0.81 -11.11
N VAL A 46 -37.26 -2.09 -11.36
CA VAL A 46 -37.78 -2.82 -12.53
C VAL A 46 -39.29 -3.02 -12.46
N LEU A 47 -39.83 -3.35 -11.28
CA LEU A 47 -41.27 -3.51 -11.06
C LEU A 47 -42.00 -2.18 -11.28
N PHE A 48 -41.45 -1.08 -10.77
CA PHE A 48 -42.06 0.24 -10.90
C PHE A 48 -41.93 0.80 -12.31
N LEU A 49 -40.80 0.58 -12.98
CA LEU A 49 -40.63 0.90 -14.40
C LEU A 49 -41.67 0.14 -15.24
N LYS A 50 -41.92 -1.15 -14.96
CA LYS A 50 -42.97 -1.93 -15.65
C LYS A 50 -44.38 -1.44 -15.36
N ILE A 51 -44.67 -0.97 -14.15
CA ILE A 51 -45.96 -0.38 -13.78
C ILE A 51 -46.14 0.98 -14.47
N ALA A 52 -45.13 1.85 -14.42
CA ALA A 52 -45.11 3.14 -15.08
C ALA A 52 -45.28 2.98 -16.61
N LEU A 53 -44.58 2.02 -17.22
CA LEU A 53 -44.71 1.69 -18.65
C LEU A 53 -46.08 1.09 -19.02
N ARG A 54 -46.85 0.54 -18.06
CA ARG A 54 -48.22 0.04 -18.29
C ARG A 54 -49.30 1.12 -18.19
N PHE A 55 -49.02 2.23 -17.50
CA PHE A 55 -49.86 3.43 -17.52
C PHE A 55 -49.60 4.33 -18.73
N ILE A 56 -48.68 3.91 -19.61
CA ILE A 56 -48.42 4.51 -20.90
C ILE A 56 -49.22 3.73 -21.96
N PRO A 57 -50.38 4.23 -22.44
CA PRO A 57 -51.02 3.64 -23.60
C PRO A 57 -50.09 3.86 -24.80
N SER A 58 -49.81 2.80 -25.56
CA SER A 58 -49.10 2.78 -26.86
C SER A 58 -48.65 4.16 -27.36
N PHE A 59 -47.45 4.57 -26.94
CA PHE A 59 -46.85 5.87 -27.28
C PHE A 59 -46.63 5.94 -28.79
N LYS A 60 -47.50 6.64 -29.51
CA LYS A 60 -47.04 7.42 -30.66
C LYS A 60 -46.54 8.72 -30.07
N VAL A 61 -45.22 8.94 -30.10
CA VAL A 61 -44.61 10.24 -29.78
C VAL A 61 -45.19 11.24 -30.78
N GLY A 62 -46.23 11.94 -30.38
CA GLY A 62 -47.08 12.72 -31.29
C GLY A 62 -48.01 13.68 -30.55
N GLU A 63 -47.55 14.91 -30.42
CA GLU A 63 -48.29 16.18 -30.52
C GLU A 63 -49.07 16.78 -29.32
N SER A 64 -49.69 16.04 -28.39
CA SER A 64 -50.52 16.73 -27.36
C SER A 64 -49.74 17.25 -26.13
N ARG A 65 -50.08 18.46 -25.66
CA ARG A 65 -49.50 19.11 -24.45
C ARG A 65 -49.70 18.26 -23.19
N GLU A 66 -50.82 17.55 -23.12
CA GLU A 66 -51.20 16.73 -21.97
C GLU A 66 -50.36 15.44 -21.84
N GLY A 67 -49.97 14.84 -22.96
CA GLY A 67 -49.08 13.67 -22.97
C GLY A 67 -47.67 13.99 -22.45
N ARG A 68 -47.16 15.19 -22.78
CA ARG A 68 -45.88 15.68 -22.28
C ARG A 68 -45.89 15.91 -20.77
N ILE A 69 -46.97 16.51 -20.24
CA ILE A 69 -47.12 16.75 -18.80
C ILE A 69 -47.17 15.44 -18.01
N ARG A 70 -47.90 14.43 -18.51
CA ARG A 70 -47.99 13.11 -17.84
C ARG A 70 -46.67 12.35 -17.86
N PHE A 71 -45.90 12.44 -18.94
CA PHE A 71 -44.55 11.86 -19.01
C PHE A 71 -43.58 12.54 -18.04
N MET A 72 -43.58 13.89 -18.00
CA MET A 72 -42.77 14.64 -17.05
C MET A 72 -43.12 14.31 -15.60
N ALA A 73 -44.41 14.15 -15.28
CA ALA A 73 -44.85 13.75 -13.95
C ALA A 73 -44.37 12.32 -13.59
N ALA A 74 -44.45 11.37 -14.52
CA ALA A 74 -43.95 10.01 -14.31
C ALA A 74 -42.43 9.96 -14.12
N ALA A 75 -41.67 10.71 -14.91
CA ALA A 75 -40.22 10.82 -14.77
C ALA A 75 -39.84 11.45 -13.43
N LEU A 76 -40.49 12.55 -13.04
CA LEU A 76 -40.24 13.23 -11.77
C LEU A 76 -40.52 12.31 -10.57
N VAL A 77 -41.64 11.56 -10.61
CA VAL A 77 -41.98 10.58 -9.57
C VAL A 77 -40.92 9.47 -9.48
N CYS A 78 -40.47 8.93 -10.62
CA CYS A 78 -39.41 7.91 -10.62
C CYS A 78 -38.11 8.42 -10.00
N THR A 79 -37.72 9.66 -10.30
CA THR A 79 -36.52 10.29 -9.74
C THR A 79 -36.64 10.50 -8.22
N VAL A 80 -37.78 10.97 -7.73
CA VAL A 80 -38.02 11.16 -6.29
C VAL A 80 -38.01 9.83 -5.53
N PHE A 81 -38.60 8.77 -6.10
CA PHE A 81 -38.59 7.46 -5.45
C PHE A 81 -37.21 6.79 -5.45
N PHE A 82 -36.44 6.93 -6.53
CA PHE A 82 -35.06 6.48 -6.57
C PHE A 82 -34.22 7.20 -5.49
N TYR A 83 -34.40 8.51 -5.35
CA TYR A 83 -33.78 9.31 -4.30
C TYR A 83 -34.10 8.79 -2.89
N LEU A 84 -35.37 8.52 -2.60
CA LEU A 84 -35.81 8.01 -1.29
C LEU A 84 -35.27 6.60 -1.01
N ALA A 85 -35.20 5.72 -2.02
CA ALA A 85 -34.65 4.38 -1.88
C ALA A 85 -33.15 4.39 -1.57
N VAL A 86 -32.38 5.23 -2.28
CA VAL A 86 -30.94 5.40 -2.04
C VAL A 86 -30.67 6.02 -0.66
N TRP A 87 -31.46 7.04 -0.28
CA TRP A 87 -31.36 7.65 1.05
C TRP A 87 -31.63 6.65 2.17
N TYR A 88 -32.70 5.85 2.04
CA TYR A 88 -33.05 4.81 3.02
C TYR A 88 -31.97 3.73 3.11
N ALA A 89 -31.43 3.28 1.97
CA ALA A 89 -30.34 2.32 1.92
C ALA A 89 -29.08 2.83 2.64
N ASN A 90 -28.70 4.09 2.40
CA ASN A 90 -27.54 4.72 3.02
C ASN A 90 -27.73 4.91 4.53
N LYS A 91 -28.93 5.34 4.96
CA LYS A 91 -29.24 5.61 6.38
C LYS A 91 -29.26 4.34 7.23
N TYR A 92 -29.73 3.22 6.70
CA TYR A 92 -30.01 2.03 7.51
C TYR A 92 -29.12 0.81 7.19
N PHE A 93 -28.45 0.77 6.03
CA PHE A 93 -27.71 -0.42 5.58
C PHE A 93 -26.25 -0.17 5.18
N LEU A 94 -25.91 1.03 4.69
CA LEU A 94 -24.56 1.36 4.18
C LEU A 94 -24.05 2.73 4.66
N PRO A 95 -24.02 3.00 5.98
CA PRO A 95 -23.66 4.32 6.49
C PRO A 95 -22.22 4.69 6.09
N GLY A 96 -22.08 5.79 5.35
CA GLY A 96 -20.78 6.39 4.97
C GLY A 96 -20.20 5.95 3.62
N ILE A 97 -20.84 5.02 2.89
CA ILE A 97 -20.38 4.58 1.55
C ILE A 97 -20.82 5.53 0.44
N PHE A 98 -22.02 6.14 0.57
CA PHE A 98 -22.51 7.15 -0.35
C PHE A 98 -22.52 8.51 0.35
N TYR A 99 -21.55 9.38 0.06
CA TYR A 99 -21.65 10.78 0.50
C TYR A 99 -22.76 11.48 -0.31
N PRO A 100 -23.75 12.10 0.33
CA PRO A 100 -24.97 12.52 -0.35
C PRO A 100 -24.84 13.78 -1.23
N LYS A 101 -23.63 14.30 -1.49
CA LYS A 101 -23.47 15.59 -2.21
C LYS A 101 -23.09 15.48 -3.69
N SER A 102 -22.25 14.54 -4.12
CA SER A 102 -21.82 14.47 -5.53
C SER A 102 -22.72 13.58 -6.39
N LEU A 103 -22.85 12.28 -6.07
CA LEU A 103 -23.65 11.33 -6.87
C LEU A 103 -25.13 11.75 -7.04
N LEU A 104 -25.67 12.47 -6.06
CA LEU A 104 -27.04 12.99 -6.03
C LEU A 104 -27.20 14.26 -6.88
N GLY A 105 -26.19 15.11 -6.94
CA GLY A 105 -26.13 16.24 -7.86
C GLY A 105 -25.99 15.76 -9.30
N ASP A 106 -25.10 14.78 -9.54
CA ASP A 106 -24.76 14.28 -10.87
C ASP A 106 -25.90 13.47 -11.51
N ALA A 107 -26.57 12.63 -10.72
CA ALA A 107 -27.77 11.92 -11.18
C ALA A 107 -28.94 12.91 -11.40
N GLY A 108 -29.09 13.92 -10.54
CA GLY A 108 -30.08 14.98 -10.71
C GLY A 108 -29.87 15.79 -11.98
N ILE A 109 -28.62 16.17 -12.26
CA ILE A 109 -28.21 16.88 -13.49
C ILE A 109 -28.36 15.98 -14.71
N PHE A 110 -28.04 14.69 -14.63
CA PHE A 110 -28.25 13.74 -15.73
C PHE A 110 -29.73 13.63 -16.12
N PHE A 111 -30.63 13.43 -15.14
CA PHE A 111 -32.07 13.34 -15.42
C PHE A 111 -32.69 14.68 -15.83
N LEU A 112 -32.22 15.81 -15.29
CA LEU A 112 -32.65 17.13 -15.72
C LEU A 112 -32.19 17.43 -17.16
N SER A 113 -30.95 17.10 -17.50
CA SER A 113 -30.38 17.21 -18.85
C SER A 113 -31.09 16.33 -19.86
N LEU A 114 -31.43 15.09 -19.47
CA LEU A 114 -32.23 14.17 -20.29
C LEU A 114 -33.64 14.73 -20.52
N THR A 115 -34.25 15.33 -19.49
CA THR A 115 -35.59 15.93 -19.57
C THR A 115 -35.60 17.20 -20.44
N VAL A 116 -34.58 18.04 -20.34
CA VAL A 116 -34.41 19.26 -21.16
C VAL A 116 -34.09 18.89 -22.62
N GLY A 117 -33.21 17.91 -22.86
CA GLY A 117 -32.87 17.43 -24.20
C GLY A 117 -34.06 16.85 -24.95
N LEU A 118 -34.96 16.15 -24.24
CA LEU A 118 -36.21 15.62 -24.81
C LEU A 118 -37.27 16.72 -25.05
N CYS A 119 -37.24 17.81 -24.27
CA CYS A 119 -38.14 18.96 -24.44
C CYS A 119 -37.76 19.88 -25.62
N LEU A 120 -36.49 19.92 -26.03
CA LEU A 120 -35.99 20.73 -27.15
C LEU A 120 -36.22 20.09 -28.54
N LEU A 121 -36.73 18.86 -28.59
CA LEU A 121 -37.14 18.19 -29.82
C LEU A 121 -38.39 18.88 -30.42
N LYS A 122 -38.19 19.83 -31.34
CA LYS A 122 -39.27 20.35 -32.18
C LYS A 122 -39.62 19.35 -33.30
N PRO A 123 -40.89 19.26 -33.73
CA PRO A 123 -41.26 18.41 -34.86
C PRO A 123 -40.62 18.96 -36.14
N GLY A 124 -39.77 18.17 -36.79
CA GLY A 124 -39.28 18.43 -38.16
C GLY A 124 -37.88 19.04 -38.33
N GLY A 125 -37.11 19.28 -37.27
CA GLY A 125 -35.70 19.73 -37.39
C GLY A 125 -34.73 18.55 -37.58
N LYS A 126 -33.86 18.60 -38.61
CA LYS A 126 -32.81 17.58 -38.83
C LYS A 126 -31.94 17.43 -37.57
N MET A 127 -31.69 16.18 -37.16
CA MET A 127 -30.81 15.83 -36.04
C MET A 127 -29.45 16.53 -36.20
N ILE A 128 -29.20 17.55 -35.38
CA ILE A 128 -27.83 17.74 -34.91
C ILE A 128 -27.62 16.57 -33.96
N SER A 129 -26.80 15.63 -34.45
CA SER A 129 -26.66 14.27 -33.93
C SER A 129 -26.67 14.21 -32.40
N PHE A 130 -27.45 13.28 -31.86
CA PHE A 130 -27.40 12.84 -30.46
C PHE A 130 -25.98 12.67 -29.93
N THR A 131 -25.03 12.35 -30.82
CA THR A 131 -23.60 12.31 -30.55
C THR A 131 -23.03 13.66 -30.09
N VAL A 132 -23.37 14.78 -30.72
CA VAL A 132 -22.87 16.13 -30.34
C VAL A 132 -23.41 16.55 -28.98
N PHE A 133 -24.68 16.25 -28.70
CA PHE A 133 -25.28 16.51 -27.38
C PHE A 133 -24.64 15.65 -26.28
N LEU A 134 -24.43 14.36 -26.54
CA LEU A 134 -23.74 13.46 -25.61
C LEU A 134 -22.28 13.88 -25.42
N SER A 135 -21.60 14.35 -26.47
CA SER A 135 -20.24 14.90 -26.40
C SER A 135 -20.17 16.18 -25.58
N VAL A 136 -21.14 17.10 -25.69
CA VAL A 136 -21.19 18.34 -24.89
C VAL A 136 -21.51 18.04 -23.42
N VAL A 137 -22.39 17.07 -23.14
CA VAL A 137 -22.67 16.61 -21.77
C VAL A 137 -21.45 15.92 -21.16
N LEU A 138 -20.74 15.07 -21.91
CA LEU A 138 -19.48 14.46 -21.48
C LEU A 138 -18.37 15.51 -21.29
N LEU A 139 -18.30 16.55 -22.16
CA LEU A 139 -17.35 17.65 -22.02
C LEU A 139 -17.66 18.52 -20.79
N ALA A 140 -18.95 18.75 -20.49
CA ALA A 140 -19.38 19.46 -19.28
C ALA A 140 -19.08 18.65 -18.01
N PHE A 141 -19.23 17.32 -18.04
CA PHE A 141 -18.77 16.43 -16.97
C PHE A 141 -17.25 16.52 -16.75
N LEU A 142 -16.45 16.57 -17.82
CA LEU A 142 -14.99 16.72 -17.74
C LEU A 142 -14.55 18.10 -17.23
N LEU A 143 -15.34 19.16 -17.46
CA LEU A 143 -15.02 20.52 -17.02
C LEU A 143 -15.45 20.81 -15.58
N ILE A 144 -16.52 20.18 -15.08
CA ILE A 144 -17.01 20.36 -13.70
C ILE A 144 -16.09 19.66 -12.68
N ASP A 145 -15.46 18.53 -13.04
CA ASP A 145 -14.44 17.89 -12.19
C ASP A 145 -13.14 18.71 -12.10
N PHE A 146 -12.87 19.62 -13.04
CA PHE A 146 -11.64 20.41 -13.07
C PHE A 146 -11.65 21.58 -12.05
N GLU A 147 -12.83 22.05 -11.61
CA GLU A 147 -12.94 23.17 -10.66
C GLU A 147 -12.97 22.73 -9.18
N PHE A 148 -13.15 21.44 -8.88
CA PHE A 148 -13.34 20.97 -7.49
C PHE A 148 -12.06 20.51 -6.78
N ASP A 149 -10.90 20.48 -7.45
CA ASP A 149 -9.61 20.18 -6.82
C ASP A 149 -9.03 21.39 -6.04
N GLY A 150 -9.69 22.55 -6.14
CA GLY A 150 -9.28 23.79 -5.50
C GLY A 150 -10.10 24.12 -4.26
N THR A 151 -10.10 23.29 -3.19
CA THR A 151 -10.26 23.68 -1.76
C THR A 151 -10.70 22.51 -0.88
N ASN A 152 -9.74 21.73 -0.37
CA ASN A 152 -9.87 21.06 0.93
C ASN A 152 -8.49 20.59 1.41
N LYS A 153 -7.68 21.54 1.90
CA LYS A 153 -6.50 21.25 2.71
C LYS A 153 -6.94 20.98 4.15
N GLY A 154 -7.34 19.73 4.40
CA GLY A 154 -7.36 19.14 5.72
C GLY A 154 -6.71 17.77 5.60
N ALA A 155 -5.53 17.58 6.20
CA ALA A 155 -4.77 16.35 6.13
C ALA A 155 -5.57 15.22 6.82
N SER A 156 -6.36 14.48 6.04
CA SER A 156 -6.97 13.22 6.49
C SER A 156 -5.95 12.09 6.35
N SER A 157 -5.99 11.12 7.27
CA SER A 157 -5.14 9.91 7.32
C SER A 157 -5.10 9.09 6.02
N ASN A 158 -6.00 9.34 5.08
CA ASN A 158 -5.96 8.77 3.73
C ASN A 158 -4.81 9.32 2.86
N ASN A 159 -4.31 10.53 3.13
CA ASN A 159 -3.20 11.12 2.37
C ASN A 159 -1.83 10.58 2.77
N ILE A 160 -1.69 9.90 3.92
CA ILE A 160 -0.40 9.29 4.32
C ILE A 160 -0.21 7.95 3.61
N LYS A 161 -1.31 7.21 3.36
CA LYS A 161 -1.27 5.91 2.66
C LYS A 161 -1.00 6.01 1.17
N SER A 162 -1.29 7.14 0.53
CA SER A 162 -1.10 7.35 -0.92
C SER A 162 0.23 8.05 -1.26
N LEU A 163 0.97 8.54 -0.27
CA LEU A 163 2.31 9.06 -0.47
C LEU A 163 3.27 7.87 -0.40
N GLY A 164 3.72 7.38 -1.56
CA GLY A 164 4.89 6.50 -1.61
C GLY A 164 6.06 7.10 -0.83
N TYR A 165 7.02 6.26 -0.45
CA TYR A 165 8.24 6.67 0.28
C TYR A 165 8.76 8.04 -0.21
N LEU A 166 8.62 9.06 0.64
CA LEU A 166 9.04 10.41 0.29
C LEU A 166 10.57 10.47 0.30
N ALA A 167 11.12 11.06 -0.74
CA ALA A 167 12.54 11.36 -0.88
C ALA A 167 13.11 12.20 0.28
N TYR A 168 12.30 13.11 0.83
CA TYR A 168 12.71 14.18 1.75
C TYR A 168 11.89 14.23 3.02
N VAL A 169 12.52 14.70 4.10
CA VAL A 169 11.87 14.96 5.39
C VAL A 169 10.86 16.10 5.25
N LYS A 170 9.64 15.87 5.73
CA LYS A 170 8.55 16.85 5.76
C LYS A 170 8.73 17.73 7.01
N GLU A 171 9.51 18.81 6.86
CA GLU A 171 9.82 19.87 7.86
C GLU A 171 10.95 19.58 8.87
N ASP A 172 12.06 20.32 8.76
CA ASP A 172 12.36 21.51 9.58
C ASP A 172 13.51 22.28 8.89
N LYS A 173 13.21 23.44 8.28
CA LYS A 173 14.22 24.22 7.52
C LYS A 173 15.29 24.82 8.44
N GLU A 174 15.01 24.90 9.74
CA GLU A 174 15.94 25.43 10.74
C GLU A 174 16.80 24.33 11.40
N ASP A 175 16.45 23.04 11.21
CA ASP A 175 17.26 21.93 11.71
C ASP A 175 18.56 21.80 10.89
N ARG A 176 19.63 22.39 11.43
CA ARG A 176 20.99 22.35 10.88
C ARG A 176 21.79 21.11 11.28
N LYS A 177 21.21 20.14 11.99
CA LYS A 177 21.95 18.93 12.39
C LYS A 177 22.40 18.17 11.13
N GLU A 178 23.65 17.70 11.12
CA GLU A 178 24.22 16.91 10.04
C GLU A 178 25.40 16.11 10.56
N GLY A 179 25.67 14.95 9.93
CA GLY A 179 26.70 14.04 10.39
C GLY A 179 26.41 13.49 11.79
N VAL A 180 27.47 13.13 12.51
CA VAL A 180 27.37 12.64 13.88
C VAL A 180 27.34 13.82 14.84
N ILE A 181 26.24 13.98 15.57
CA ILE A 181 26.07 15.08 16.54
C ILE A 181 26.22 14.62 17.99
N LYS A 182 26.20 13.30 18.21
CA LYS A 182 26.35 12.68 19.53
C LYS A 182 27.13 11.40 19.40
N TYR A 183 28.11 11.23 20.27
CA TYR A 183 28.92 10.02 20.34
C TYR A 183 29.53 9.88 21.74
N LYS A 184 28.88 9.07 22.59
CA LYS A 184 29.36 8.74 23.94
C LYS A 184 30.30 7.53 23.85
N LYS A 185 31.58 7.80 23.64
CA LYS A 185 32.65 6.78 23.62
C LYS A 185 32.59 5.92 24.89
N GLY A 186 32.72 4.60 24.73
CA GLY A 186 32.63 3.62 25.81
C GLY A 186 31.21 3.13 26.12
N LEU A 187 30.17 3.90 25.78
CA LEU A 187 28.77 3.44 25.84
C LEU A 187 28.23 3.03 24.47
N THR A 188 28.78 3.58 23.41
CA THR A 188 28.44 3.28 22.00
C THR A 188 29.12 1.98 21.57
N ASN A 189 28.43 1.14 20.79
CA ASN A 189 29.07 0.00 20.14
C ASN A 189 29.83 0.47 18.90
N GLU A 190 31.15 0.27 18.91
CA GLU A 190 32.03 0.62 17.80
C GLU A 190 31.75 -0.22 16.55
N GLY A 191 32.10 0.33 15.38
CA GLY A 191 31.93 -0.35 14.09
C GLY A 191 32.00 0.62 12.91
N ILE A 192 31.60 0.14 11.74
CA ILE A 192 31.49 0.95 10.52
C ILE A 192 30.03 0.94 10.06
N ASN A 193 29.50 2.10 9.70
CA ASN A 193 28.11 2.21 9.31
C ASN A 193 28.01 2.22 7.78
N ILE A 194 27.11 1.40 7.23
CA ILE A 194 26.74 1.46 5.81
C ILE A 194 25.31 1.97 5.66
N TYR A 195 25.11 2.90 4.74
CA TYR A 195 23.77 3.39 4.40
C TYR A 195 23.71 3.90 2.96
N ASN A 196 22.50 4.03 2.45
CA ASN A 196 22.17 4.79 1.26
C ASN A 196 21.09 5.83 1.60
N SER A 197 21.12 6.94 0.87
CA SER A 197 20.03 7.92 0.86
C SER A 197 19.26 7.73 -0.44
N TRP A 198 17.94 7.87 -0.39
CA TRP A 198 17.10 7.83 -1.59
C TRP A 198 17.53 8.84 -2.67
N GLU A 199 18.14 9.94 -2.21
CA GLU A 199 18.50 11.10 -3.04
C GLU A 199 20.01 11.23 -3.27
N LEU A 200 20.82 10.37 -2.66
CA LEU A 200 22.24 10.33 -3.00
C LEU A 200 22.46 9.40 -4.18
N PRO A 201 23.30 9.80 -5.15
CA PRO A 201 23.88 8.84 -6.08
C PRO A 201 24.90 8.00 -5.32
N GLY A 202 24.44 6.92 -4.69
CA GLY A 202 25.33 5.93 -4.09
C GLY A 202 24.98 5.38 -2.73
N ALA A 203 25.87 4.51 -2.27
CA ALA A 203 25.95 4.00 -0.91
C ALA A 203 27.27 4.42 -0.27
N TYR A 204 27.27 4.53 1.05
CA TYR A 204 28.34 5.16 1.82
C TYR A 204 28.72 4.28 2.99
N LEU A 205 30.02 4.03 3.14
CA LEU A 205 30.61 3.60 4.40
C LEU A 205 31.05 4.83 5.18
N VAL A 206 30.62 4.94 6.43
CA VAL A 206 31.02 6.02 7.34
C VAL A 206 31.54 5.47 8.65
N ASP A 207 32.59 6.09 9.18
CA ASP A 207 33.12 5.77 10.51
C ASP A 207 32.20 6.26 11.63
N MET A 208 32.59 6.02 12.88
CA MET A 208 31.81 6.43 14.07
C MET A 208 31.76 7.95 14.29
N SER A 209 32.64 8.72 13.62
CA SER A 209 32.62 10.19 13.62
C SER A 209 31.81 10.77 12.45
N GLY A 210 31.30 9.92 11.55
CA GLY A 210 30.54 10.32 10.38
C GLY A 210 31.39 10.63 9.15
N ASN A 211 32.69 10.35 9.17
CA ASN A 211 33.55 10.57 8.00
C ASN A 211 33.30 9.49 6.95
N VAL A 212 33.14 9.88 5.69
CA VAL A 212 33.00 8.94 4.57
C VAL A 212 34.32 8.21 4.36
N MET A 213 34.26 6.89 4.47
CA MET A 213 35.38 5.98 4.28
C MET A 213 35.48 5.49 2.84
N HIS A 214 34.34 5.20 2.24
CA HIS A 214 34.21 4.67 0.89
C HIS A 214 32.81 4.96 0.35
N LYS A 215 32.68 5.00 -0.98
CA LYS A 215 31.42 5.31 -1.67
C LYS A 215 31.30 4.42 -2.90
N TRP A 216 30.11 3.85 -3.11
CA TRP A 216 29.71 3.28 -4.39
C TRP A 216 28.80 4.24 -5.16
N TRP A 217 28.84 4.22 -6.48
CA TRP A 217 27.93 5.01 -7.33
C TRP A 217 27.68 4.32 -8.68
N MET A 218 26.75 4.86 -9.47
CA MET A 218 26.54 4.46 -10.87
C MET A 218 26.63 5.69 -11.78
N LYS A 219 27.18 5.53 -12.99
CA LYS A 219 27.40 6.63 -13.94
C LYS A 219 26.11 7.08 -14.65
N GLU A 220 25.12 6.21 -14.79
CA GLU A 220 23.82 6.54 -15.38
C GLU A 220 22.99 7.41 -14.42
N SER A 221 22.09 8.23 -14.96
CA SER A 221 21.27 9.21 -14.22
C SER A 221 20.47 8.56 -13.08
N SER A 222 21.08 8.56 -11.90
CA SER A 222 20.55 8.47 -10.53
C SER A 222 19.25 7.67 -10.35
N PRO A 223 19.27 6.34 -10.54
CA PRO A 223 18.17 5.53 -10.06
C PRO A 223 18.02 5.70 -8.53
N LYS A 224 16.78 5.70 -8.03
CA LYS A 224 16.49 5.78 -6.58
C LYS A 224 16.93 4.47 -5.91
N TRP A 225 18.12 4.46 -5.34
CA TRP A 225 18.64 3.31 -4.59
C TRP A 225 17.77 3.13 -3.36
N GLN A 226 17.12 1.98 -3.23
CA GLN A 226 16.27 1.71 -2.09
C GLN A 226 17.07 1.10 -0.96
N TYR A 227 17.76 -0.01 -1.22
CA TYR A 227 18.50 -0.74 -0.21
C TYR A 227 19.77 -1.34 -0.78
N VAL A 228 20.79 -1.42 0.07
CA VAL A 228 22.10 -1.97 -0.28
C VAL A 228 22.57 -2.97 0.76
N LYS A 229 23.37 -3.93 0.30
CA LYS A 229 24.02 -4.92 1.16
C LYS A 229 25.47 -5.13 0.74
N LEU A 230 26.38 -4.88 1.68
CA LEU A 230 27.79 -5.19 1.51
C LEU A 230 28.03 -6.69 1.68
N LEU A 231 28.78 -7.27 0.76
CA LEU A 231 29.24 -8.65 0.80
C LEU A 231 30.64 -8.74 1.43
N ALA A 232 30.99 -9.91 1.95
CA ALA A 232 32.29 -10.18 2.57
C ALA A 232 33.48 -9.86 1.66
N ASN A 233 33.35 -10.15 0.36
CA ASN A 233 34.39 -9.85 -0.64
C ASN A 233 34.48 -8.35 -1.01
N GLY A 234 33.63 -7.49 -0.43
CA GLY A 234 33.57 -6.06 -0.71
C GLY A 234 32.62 -5.66 -1.85
N ASP A 235 32.00 -6.60 -2.56
CA ASP A 235 30.97 -6.26 -3.54
C ASP A 235 29.73 -5.69 -2.85
N LEU A 236 28.97 -4.87 -3.58
CA LEU A 236 27.73 -4.28 -3.12
C LEU A 236 26.55 -4.82 -3.94
N LEU A 237 25.57 -5.41 -3.26
CA LEU A 237 24.25 -5.67 -3.83
C LEU A 237 23.36 -4.44 -3.62
N LEU A 238 22.61 -4.07 -4.66
CA LEU A 238 21.81 -2.86 -4.71
C LEU A 238 20.44 -3.14 -5.34
N ILE A 239 19.37 -2.74 -4.65
CA ILE A 239 18.04 -2.63 -5.22
C ILE A 239 17.80 -1.20 -5.71
N ILE A 240 17.53 -1.08 -7.00
CA ILE A 240 16.84 0.07 -7.58
C ILE A 240 15.36 -0.27 -7.59
N LYS A 241 14.58 0.49 -6.81
CA LYS A 241 13.19 0.13 -6.52
C LYS A 241 12.35 -0.02 -7.78
N ASP A 242 11.63 -1.13 -7.86
CA ASP A 242 10.67 -1.43 -8.93
C ASP A 242 11.28 -1.47 -10.35
N ASP A 243 12.61 -1.58 -10.47
CA ASP A 243 13.31 -1.52 -11.77
C ASP A 243 14.35 -2.63 -11.93
N MET A 244 15.39 -2.66 -11.07
CA MET A 244 16.46 -3.63 -11.22
C MET A 244 17.24 -3.93 -9.94
N PHE A 245 17.92 -5.07 -9.97
CA PHE A 245 18.88 -5.50 -8.96
C PHE A 245 20.28 -5.52 -9.57
N VAL A 246 21.25 -4.98 -8.84
CA VAL A 246 22.60 -4.72 -9.35
C VAL A 246 23.62 -5.26 -8.36
N ARG A 247 24.68 -5.89 -8.89
CA ARG A 247 25.92 -6.16 -8.13
C ARG A 247 27.01 -5.25 -8.66
N LEU A 248 27.59 -4.45 -7.77
CA LEU A 248 28.76 -3.63 -8.03
C LEU A 248 29.98 -4.26 -7.35
N ASP A 249 31.14 -4.13 -7.97
CA ASP A 249 32.39 -4.37 -7.24
C ASP A 249 32.76 -3.17 -6.36
N TRP A 250 33.85 -3.31 -5.62
CA TRP A 250 34.38 -2.26 -4.74
C TRP A 250 34.63 -0.92 -5.46
N ASP A 251 34.99 -0.95 -6.74
CA ASP A 251 35.30 0.25 -7.52
C ASP A 251 34.09 0.78 -8.31
N SER A 252 32.88 0.31 -7.96
CA SER A 252 31.62 0.67 -8.63
C SER A 252 31.47 0.17 -10.08
N ASN A 253 32.23 -0.85 -10.49
CA ASN A 253 31.98 -1.51 -11.77
C ASN A 253 30.80 -2.47 -11.64
N VAL A 254 29.88 -2.43 -12.60
CA VAL A 254 28.75 -3.34 -12.67
C VAL A 254 29.25 -4.75 -12.99
N ARG A 255 29.03 -5.69 -12.07
CA ARG A 255 29.28 -7.12 -12.27
C ARG A 255 28.15 -7.75 -13.07
N TRP A 256 26.91 -7.47 -12.68
CA TRP A 256 25.70 -7.90 -13.37
C TRP A 256 24.51 -7.05 -12.97
N THR A 257 23.46 -7.09 -13.79
CA THR A 257 22.14 -6.51 -13.51
C THR A 257 21.05 -7.54 -13.79
N ASN A 258 19.95 -7.47 -13.04
CA ASN A 258 18.73 -8.21 -13.29
C ASN A 258 17.55 -7.24 -13.32
N LYS A 259 16.81 -7.18 -14.43
CA LYS A 259 15.68 -6.27 -14.62
C LYS A 259 14.36 -6.94 -14.25
N GLU A 260 13.95 -6.74 -13.01
CA GLU A 260 12.67 -7.14 -12.45
C GLU A 260 12.29 -6.10 -11.38
N ARG A 261 11.03 -6.10 -10.94
CA ARG A 261 10.55 -5.12 -9.95
C ARG A 261 10.98 -5.49 -8.53
N PHE A 262 12.27 -5.37 -8.23
CA PHE A 262 12.86 -5.65 -6.92
C PHE A 262 12.53 -4.57 -5.89
N HIS A 263 12.43 -4.95 -4.62
CA HIS A 263 12.15 -4.00 -3.55
C HIS A 263 12.60 -4.45 -2.15
N HIS A 264 12.82 -3.47 -1.28
CA HIS A 264 12.93 -3.52 0.18
C HIS A 264 14.07 -4.32 0.83
N GLU A 265 14.33 -5.58 0.46
CA GLU A 265 15.19 -6.47 1.25
C GLU A 265 16.19 -7.28 0.43
N ILE A 266 17.40 -7.46 0.98
CA ILE A 266 18.45 -8.33 0.43
C ILE A 266 19.00 -9.20 1.54
N ILE A 267 18.92 -10.53 1.37
CA ILE A 267 19.57 -11.50 2.23
C ILE A 267 20.47 -12.38 1.38
N VAL A 268 21.63 -12.74 1.92
CA VAL A 268 22.51 -13.73 1.32
C VAL A 268 22.51 -14.93 2.26
N ALA A 269 22.12 -16.09 1.74
CA ALA A 269 22.14 -17.36 2.44
C ALA A 269 23.56 -17.92 2.51
N GLU A 270 23.80 -18.88 3.42
CA GLU A 270 25.12 -19.51 3.60
C GLU A 270 25.64 -20.19 2.33
N ASN A 271 24.74 -20.67 1.46
CA ASN A 271 25.09 -21.30 0.19
C ASN A 271 25.37 -20.29 -0.95
N GLY A 272 25.34 -18.98 -0.67
CA GLY A 272 25.53 -17.92 -1.65
C GLY A 272 24.27 -17.49 -2.39
N ASP A 273 23.12 -18.13 -2.16
CA ASP A 273 21.86 -17.70 -2.77
C ASP A 273 21.41 -16.37 -2.20
N ILE A 274 20.85 -15.53 -3.06
CA ILE A 274 20.34 -14.21 -2.70
C ILE A 274 18.82 -14.32 -2.61
N HIS A 275 18.28 -14.08 -1.40
CA HIS A 275 16.85 -14.02 -1.16
C HIS A 275 16.43 -12.55 -1.08
N THR A 276 15.48 -12.15 -1.91
CA THR A 276 15.00 -10.78 -2.01
C THR A 276 13.50 -10.76 -2.30
N LEU A 277 12.93 -9.56 -2.43
CA LEU A 277 11.54 -9.38 -2.79
C LEU A 277 11.43 -8.80 -4.19
N THR A 278 10.52 -9.38 -4.98
CA THR A 278 10.06 -8.78 -6.24
C THR A 278 8.55 -8.67 -6.22
N ARG A 279 7.97 -7.84 -7.09
CA ARG A 279 6.51 -7.75 -7.21
C ARG A 279 6.02 -7.81 -8.65
N GLY A 280 4.74 -8.15 -8.81
CA GLY A 280 4.10 -8.24 -10.11
C GLY A 280 2.59 -8.03 -10.01
N GLU A 281 1.99 -7.66 -11.13
CA GLU A 281 0.54 -7.52 -11.25
C GLU A 281 -0.11 -8.89 -11.43
N GLU A 282 -1.13 -9.19 -10.64
CA GLU A 282 -1.87 -10.44 -10.75
C GLU A 282 -3.38 -10.18 -10.68
N TRP A 283 -4.14 -10.99 -11.42
CA TRP A 283 -5.60 -11.03 -11.32
C TRP A 283 -6.01 -12.30 -10.58
N ILE A 284 -6.62 -12.12 -9.42
CA ILE A 284 -7.11 -13.23 -8.60
C ILE A 284 -8.63 -13.37 -8.77
N SER A 285 -9.16 -14.56 -8.47
CA SER A 285 -10.60 -14.77 -8.37
C SER A 285 -11.04 -14.69 -6.91
N PHE A 286 -11.88 -13.70 -6.59
CA PHE A 286 -12.50 -13.54 -5.27
C PHE A 286 -14.01 -13.67 -5.41
N TYR A 287 -14.59 -14.76 -4.89
CA TYR A 287 -16.00 -15.14 -5.12
C TYR A 287 -16.42 -15.14 -6.61
N GLY A 288 -15.52 -15.57 -7.49
CA GLY A 288 -15.76 -15.61 -8.94
C GLY A 288 -15.56 -14.27 -9.66
N LEU A 289 -15.29 -13.19 -8.93
CA LEU A 289 -14.99 -11.88 -9.52
C LEU A 289 -13.47 -11.69 -9.69
N PRO A 290 -13.02 -11.12 -10.81
CA PRO A 290 -11.61 -10.79 -11.02
C PRO A 290 -11.23 -9.57 -10.17
N VAL A 291 -10.15 -9.69 -9.39
CA VAL A 291 -9.61 -8.61 -8.57
C VAL A 291 -8.13 -8.42 -8.91
N PRO A 292 -7.72 -7.22 -9.36
CA PRO A 292 -6.31 -6.93 -9.59
C PRO A 292 -5.60 -6.69 -8.26
N ILE A 293 -4.41 -7.25 -8.10
CA ILE A 293 -3.58 -7.07 -6.91
C ILE A 293 -2.12 -6.83 -7.31
N LEU A 294 -1.39 -6.14 -6.42
CA LEU A 294 0.06 -6.16 -6.42
C LEU A 294 0.50 -7.35 -5.57
N ASN A 295 1.04 -8.37 -6.22
CA ASN A 295 1.53 -9.55 -5.52
C ASN A 295 3.04 -9.40 -5.28
N ASP A 296 3.45 -9.66 -4.04
CA ASP A 296 4.86 -9.75 -3.66
C ASP A 296 5.34 -11.20 -3.75
N TYR A 297 6.62 -11.38 -4.06
CA TYR A 297 7.26 -12.68 -4.17
C TYR A 297 8.54 -12.69 -3.36
N LEU A 298 8.74 -13.77 -2.59
CA LEU A 298 10.10 -14.15 -2.19
C LEU A 298 10.80 -14.70 -3.43
N THR A 299 11.84 -14.01 -3.87
CA THR A 299 12.62 -14.36 -5.05
C THR A 299 14.01 -14.81 -4.64
N ILE A 300 14.38 -16.01 -5.08
CA ILE A 300 15.70 -16.63 -4.84
C ILE A 300 16.50 -16.50 -6.13
N LEU A 301 17.70 -15.94 -6.03
CA LEU A 301 18.67 -15.84 -7.11
C LEU A 301 19.95 -16.59 -6.76
N SER A 302 20.69 -17.07 -7.76
CA SER A 302 22.11 -17.40 -7.56
C SER A 302 22.95 -16.14 -7.35
N GLU A 303 24.19 -16.35 -6.93
CA GLU A 303 25.21 -15.33 -6.75
C GLU A 303 25.52 -14.49 -8.02
N ASP A 304 25.25 -15.07 -9.20
CA ASP A 304 25.39 -14.45 -10.53
C ASP A 304 24.16 -13.65 -10.97
N GLY A 305 23.14 -13.53 -10.10
CA GLY A 305 21.94 -12.73 -10.36
C GLY A 305 20.88 -13.44 -11.20
N VAL A 306 20.98 -14.76 -11.44
CA VAL A 306 19.94 -15.53 -12.14
C VAL A 306 18.83 -15.96 -11.19
N ILE A 307 17.57 -15.67 -11.53
CA ILE A 307 16.41 -16.07 -10.73
C ILE A 307 16.22 -17.59 -10.80
N LYS A 308 16.24 -18.25 -9.64
CA LYS A 308 16.01 -19.68 -9.47
C LYS A 308 14.55 -19.99 -9.14
N LYS A 309 13.91 -19.15 -8.33
CA LYS A 309 12.57 -19.42 -7.78
C LYS A 309 11.85 -18.13 -7.39
N LYS A 310 10.52 -18.11 -7.55
CA LYS A 310 9.63 -17.08 -6.99
C LYS A 310 8.50 -17.77 -6.22
N ILE A 311 8.29 -17.38 -4.96
CA ILE A 311 7.23 -17.89 -4.09
C ILE A 311 6.26 -16.74 -3.80
N SER A 312 4.98 -16.92 -4.16
CA SER A 312 3.94 -15.87 -4.04
C SER A 312 3.49 -15.69 -2.59
N PHE A 313 3.63 -14.46 -2.07
CA PHE A 313 3.07 -14.10 -0.76
C PHE A 313 1.55 -14.10 -0.77
N PHE A 314 0.89 -13.76 -1.89
CA PHE A 314 -0.56 -13.88 -1.98
C PHE A 314 -1.01 -15.32 -1.77
N LYS A 315 -0.38 -16.31 -2.42
CA LYS A 315 -0.72 -17.73 -2.21
C LYS A 315 -0.52 -18.16 -0.76
N LEU A 316 0.56 -17.70 -0.13
CA LEU A 316 0.89 -18.02 1.27
C LEU A 316 -0.06 -17.36 2.28
N LEU A 317 -0.56 -16.17 1.98
CA LEU A 317 -1.27 -15.31 2.95
C LEU A 317 -2.74 -15.06 2.64
N LYS A 318 -3.28 -15.54 1.51
CA LYS A 318 -4.68 -15.29 1.09
C LYS A 318 -5.71 -15.51 2.20
N ASP A 319 -5.54 -16.57 3.01
CA ASP A 319 -6.48 -16.94 4.08
C ASP A 319 -6.31 -16.08 5.34
N LYS A 320 -5.23 -15.28 5.40
CA LYS A 320 -4.99 -14.28 6.44
C LYS A 320 -5.51 -12.91 6.04
N ILE A 321 -5.76 -12.64 4.76
CA ILE A 321 -6.23 -11.34 4.27
C ILE A 321 -7.74 -11.20 4.53
N PRO A 322 -8.20 -10.15 5.24
CA PRO A 322 -9.63 -9.94 5.48
C PRO A 322 -10.41 -9.76 4.17
N ALA A 323 -11.58 -10.41 4.06
CA ALA A 323 -12.49 -10.29 2.92
C ALA A 323 -12.81 -8.83 2.53
N LYS A 324 -12.91 -7.96 3.53
CA LYS A 324 -13.13 -6.51 3.35
C LYS A 324 -12.07 -5.87 2.45
N ARG A 325 -10.80 -6.31 2.52
CA ARG A 325 -9.72 -5.74 1.72
C ARG A 325 -9.94 -5.97 0.23
N PHE A 326 -10.37 -7.16 -0.17
CA PHE A 326 -10.71 -7.45 -1.57
C PHE A 326 -11.94 -6.65 -2.03
N ILE A 327 -12.94 -6.48 -1.17
CA ILE A 327 -14.11 -5.64 -1.47
C ILE A 327 -13.69 -4.17 -1.69
N GLU A 328 -12.80 -3.65 -0.84
CA GLU A 328 -12.25 -2.30 -1.00
C GLU A 328 -11.53 -2.13 -2.33
N VAL A 329 -10.72 -3.10 -2.74
CA VAL A 329 -10.07 -3.12 -4.06
C VAL A 329 -11.12 -3.07 -5.16
N MET A 330 -12.10 -3.98 -5.17
CA MET A 330 -13.12 -4.04 -6.22
C MET A 330 -13.90 -2.74 -6.36
N VAL A 331 -14.32 -2.15 -5.24
CA VAL A 331 -15.11 -0.90 -5.24
C VAL A 331 -14.26 0.27 -5.74
N LYS A 332 -13.01 0.39 -5.27
CA LYS A 332 -12.17 1.53 -5.63
C LYS A 332 -11.54 1.40 -7.01
N ALA A 333 -11.24 0.18 -7.46
CA ALA A 333 -10.70 -0.09 -8.80
C ALA A 333 -11.64 0.37 -9.92
N GLY A 334 -12.96 0.28 -9.69
CA GLY A 334 -13.98 0.75 -10.63
C GLY A 334 -14.32 2.23 -10.52
N SER A 335 -13.71 2.98 -9.60
CA SER A 335 -13.97 4.42 -9.48
C SER A 335 -13.40 5.17 -10.70
N PRO A 336 -14.08 6.23 -11.19
CA PRO A 336 -13.64 6.95 -12.40
C PRO A 336 -12.18 7.41 -12.32
N GLY A 337 -11.76 7.98 -11.18
CA GLY A 337 -10.38 8.43 -10.98
C GLY A 337 -9.36 7.29 -11.09
N GLN A 338 -9.64 6.13 -10.47
CA GLN A 338 -8.72 4.99 -10.52
C GLN A 338 -8.64 4.38 -11.92
N VAL A 339 -9.76 4.32 -12.65
CA VAL A 339 -9.79 3.83 -14.04
C VAL A 339 -8.97 4.75 -14.95
N VAL A 340 -9.13 6.07 -14.82
CA VAL A 340 -8.34 7.04 -15.57
C VAL A 340 -6.85 6.89 -15.26
N GLU A 341 -6.48 6.76 -13.98
CA GLU A 341 -5.09 6.56 -13.57
C GLU A 341 -4.47 5.28 -14.18
N ILE A 342 -5.20 4.16 -14.14
CA ILE A 342 -4.76 2.89 -14.75
C ILE A 342 -4.56 3.05 -16.26
N ILE A 343 -5.49 3.70 -16.95
CA ILE A 343 -5.39 3.92 -18.39
C ILE A 343 -4.18 4.79 -18.71
N GLN A 344 -3.98 5.88 -17.96
CA GLN A 344 -2.83 6.77 -18.12
C GLN A 344 -1.50 6.03 -17.91
N GLN A 345 -1.39 5.22 -16.86
CA GLN A 345 -0.21 4.39 -16.59
C GLN A 345 0.07 3.43 -17.75
N LYS A 346 -0.95 2.68 -18.20
CA LYS A 346 -0.80 1.76 -19.33
C LYS A 346 -0.39 2.46 -20.62
N LEU A 347 -0.94 3.65 -20.90
CA LEU A 347 -0.56 4.46 -22.07
C LEU A 347 0.88 4.96 -21.97
N ALA A 348 1.38 5.22 -20.76
CA ALA A 348 2.77 5.58 -20.50
C ALA A 348 3.74 4.38 -20.51
N GLY A 349 3.23 3.15 -20.62
CA GLY A 349 4.04 1.93 -20.47
C GLY A 349 4.42 1.61 -19.02
N GLU A 350 3.79 2.29 -18.06
CA GLU A 350 4.01 2.12 -16.63
C GLU A 350 3.11 1.02 -16.05
N PRO A 351 3.51 0.37 -14.95
CA PRO A 351 2.64 -0.55 -14.23
C PRO A 351 1.33 0.12 -13.78
N ALA A 352 0.20 -0.54 -14.07
CA ALA A 352 -1.13 -0.12 -13.66
C ALA A 352 -1.38 -0.33 -12.15
N VAL A 353 -0.65 -1.27 -11.57
CA VAL A 353 -0.77 -1.66 -10.17
C VAL A 353 0.58 -1.41 -9.48
N ARG A 354 0.56 -0.50 -8.51
CA ARG A 354 1.75 0.07 -7.87
C ARG A 354 1.67 0.04 -6.35
N GLU A 355 2.83 0.20 -5.73
CA GLU A 355 2.95 0.32 -4.28
C GLU A 355 2.12 1.50 -3.75
N ALA A 356 1.66 1.40 -2.50
CA ALA A 356 0.88 2.46 -1.84
C ALA A 356 -0.44 2.80 -2.58
N SER A 357 -0.87 1.92 -3.49
CA SER A 357 -2.18 1.98 -4.13
C SER A 357 -3.17 1.06 -3.41
N ILE A 358 -4.43 1.14 -3.80
CA ILE A 358 -5.47 0.23 -3.29
C ILE A 358 -5.16 -1.25 -3.57
N PHE A 359 -4.36 -1.53 -4.60
CA PHE A 359 -4.03 -2.87 -5.08
C PHE A 359 -2.91 -3.52 -4.27
N ASP A 360 -2.15 -2.71 -3.53
CA ASP A 360 -1.11 -3.16 -2.62
C ASP A 360 -1.79 -3.67 -1.34
N ILE A 361 -1.99 -4.98 -1.28
CA ILE A 361 -2.77 -5.61 -0.22
C ILE A 361 -1.90 -6.38 0.79
N ILE A 362 -0.62 -6.61 0.51
CA ILE A 362 0.28 -7.37 1.41
C ILE A 362 1.45 -6.49 1.84
N HIS A 363 2.11 -5.83 0.88
CA HIS A 363 3.29 -5.00 1.09
C HIS A 363 4.34 -5.70 1.97
N THR A 364 4.91 -6.78 1.45
CA THR A 364 6.02 -7.46 2.13
C THR A 364 7.24 -6.57 2.06
N ASN A 365 7.83 -6.23 3.21
CA ASN A 365 8.90 -5.23 3.29
C ASN A 365 10.17 -5.74 4.01
N THR A 366 10.12 -6.95 4.56
CA THR A 366 11.23 -7.55 5.30
C THR A 366 11.21 -9.05 5.09
N LEU A 367 12.40 -9.60 4.91
CA LEU A 367 12.72 -11.01 5.01
C LEU A 367 13.97 -11.13 5.92
N LYS A 368 14.04 -12.15 6.77
CA LYS A 368 15.26 -12.55 7.50
C LYS A 368 15.36 -14.06 7.52
N ILE A 369 16.53 -14.59 7.17
CA ILE A 369 16.83 -16.01 7.35
C ILE A 369 17.08 -16.25 8.83
N ILE A 370 16.44 -17.26 9.38
CA ILE A 370 16.75 -17.79 10.70
C ILE A 370 18.04 -18.61 10.57
N ASP A 371 19.06 -18.24 11.33
CA ASP A 371 20.42 -18.82 11.27
C ASP A 371 20.66 -19.95 12.28
N ARG A 372 19.69 -20.20 13.18
CA ARG A 372 19.80 -21.15 14.30
C ARG A 372 18.47 -21.82 14.62
N ASP A 373 18.52 -23.01 15.20
CA ASP A 373 17.34 -23.72 15.69
C ASP A 373 16.95 -23.22 17.08
N ILE A 374 15.70 -22.79 17.25
CA ILE A 374 15.12 -22.42 18.54
C ILE A 374 14.01 -23.40 18.90
N ASN A 375 13.10 -23.66 17.96
CA ASN A 375 12.02 -24.64 18.06
C ASN A 375 11.51 -25.01 16.65
N GLU A 376 10.46 -25.83 16.58
CA GLU A 376 9.88 -26.31 15.30
C GLU A 376 9.37 -25.20 14.37
N ILE A 377 9.04 -24.01 14.90
CA ILE A 377 8.63 -22.85 14.11
C ILE A 377 9.86 -22.05 13.70
N PHE A 378 10.69 -21.67 14.68
CA PHE A 378 11.88 -20.86 14.49
C PHE A 378 13.10 -21.75 14.27
N LYS A 379 13.10 -22.44 13.12
CA LYS A 379 14.15 -23.37 12.70
C LYS A 379 15.14 -22.69 11.75
N LYS A 380 16.41 -23.08 11.79
CA LYS A 380 17.43 -22.65 10.82
C LYS A 380 16.94 -22.87 9.39
N GLY A 381 17.11 -21.88 8.52
CA GLY A 381 16.67 -21.89 7.13
C GLY A 381 15.25 -21.38 6.89
N ASN A 382 14.40 -21.33 7.92
CA ASN A 382 13.09 -20.68 7.81
C ASN A 382 13.27 -19.16 7.67
N ILE A 383 12.23 -18.49 7.17
CA ILE A 383 12.25 -17.06 6.89
C ILE A 383 11.28 -16.33 7.81
N ILE A 384 11.76 -15.36 8.58
CA ILE A 384 10.90 -14.34 9.17
C ILE A 384 10.52 -13.34 8.09
N PHE A 385 9.23 -13.04 7.95
CA PHE A 385 8.75 -12.03 7.00
C PHE A 385 7.87 -11.00 7.71
N CYS A 386 7.69 -9.86 7.04
CA CYS A 386 6.76 -8.81 7.46
C CYS A 386 5.85 -8.42 6.30
N ALA A 387 4.53 -8.51 6.50
CA ALA A 387 3.50 -8.07 5.55
C ALA A 387 2.81 -6.83 6.13
N ALA A 388 3.30 -5.65 5.76
CA ALA A 388 2.98 -4.39 6.44
C ALA A 388 1.50 -4.02 6.30
N GLU A 389 0.90 -4.14 5.11
CA GLU A 389 -0.52 -3.79 4.88
C GLU A 389 -1.48 -4.72 5.64
N GLN A 390 -0.99 -5.86 6.12
CA GLN A 390 -1.75 -6.80 6.92
C GLN A 390 -1.51 -6.67 8.42
N ASP A 391 -0.62 -5.75 8.83
CA ASP A 391 -0.18 -5.54 10.22
C ASP A 391 0.35 -6.83 10.87
N ILE A 392 1.03 -7.68 10.09
CA ILE A 392 1.55 -8.96 10.59
C ILE A 392 3.03 -9.18 10.26
N ILE A 393 3.69 -9.87 11.18
CA ILE A 393 4.93 -10.60 10.95
C ILE A 393 4.64 -12.09 10.97
N GLY A 394 5.55 -12.92 10.45
CA GLY A 394 5.38 -14.36 10.52
C GLY A 394 6.64 -15.14 10.18
N VAL A 395 6.52 -16.47 10.25
CA VAL A 395 7.58 -17.41 9.88
C VAL A 395 7.11 -18.29 8.72
N LEU A 396 7.93 -18.37 7.68
CA LEU A 396 7.76 -19.19 6.49
C LEU A 396 8.73 -20.37 6.53
N ASP A 397 8.20 -21.57 6.42
CA ASP A 397 8.95 -22.79 6.08
C ASP A 397 9.28 -22.73 4.59
N LEU A 398 10.54 -22.42 4.28
CA LEU A 398 10.96 -22.15 2.89
C LEU A 398 10.93 -23.42 2.03
N GLU A 399 11.27 -24.57 2.62
CA GLU A 399 11.28 -25.84 1.92
C GLU A 399 9.86 -26.32 1.60
N LYS A 400 8.95 -26.23 2.57
CA LYS A 400 7.56 -26.69 2.41
C LYS A 400 6.62 -25.61 1.85
N GLU A 401 7.13 -24.41 1.62
CA GLU A 401 6.39 -23.25 1.12
C GLU A 401 5.08 -22.99 1.88
N ARG A 402 5.16 -22.94 3.22
CA ARG A 402 3.99 -22.71 4.07
C ARG A 402 4.31 -21.80 5.24
N VAL A 403 3.33 -20.97 5.60
CA VAL A 403 3.43 -20.13 6.79
C VAL A 403 3.20 -20.98 8.03
N LEU A 404 4.14 -20.92 8.98
CA LEU A 404 4.12 -21.65 10.23
C LEU A 404 3.41 -20.89 11.34
N TRP A 405 3.61 -19.57 11.37
CA TRP A 405 3.15 -18.71 12.44
C TRP A 405 3.00 -17.28 11.94
N THR A 406 2.05 -16.54 12.50
CA THR A 406 1.83 -15.11 12.23
C THR A 406 1.35 -14.41 13.49
N TRP A 407 1.78 -13.17 13.70
CA TRP A 407 1.33 -12.31 14.80
C TRP A 407 1.33 -10.84 14.39
N GLY A 408 0.58 -10.01 15.10
CA GLY A 408 0.66 -8.55 15.02
C GLY A 408 -0.67 -7.84 14.79
N ARG A 409 -1.67 -8.53 14.24
CA ARG A 409 -2.96 -7.89 13.92
C ARG A 409 -3.62 -7.35 15.19
N GLY A 410 -3.91 -6.05 15.21
CA GLY A 410 -4.47 -5.35 16.36
C GLY A 410 -3.43 -4.84 17.36
N TYR A 411 -2.16 -5.21 17.20
CA TYR A 411 -1.05 -4.79 18.04
C TYR A 411 -0.05 -3.89 17.29
N LEU A 412 0.28 -4.24 16.05
CA LEU A 412 1.18 -3.52 15.17
C LEU A 412 0.42 -2.67 14.16
N GLU A 413 1.07 -1.65 13.61
CA GLU A 413 0.56 -0.89 12.46
C GLU A 413 1.66 -0.59 11.46
N LEU A 414 1.49 -1.11 10.24
CA LEU A 414 2.44 -1.04 9.13
C LEU A 414 3.88 -1.38 9.57
N PRO A 415 4.12 -2.49 10.28
CA PRO A 415 5.41 -2.79 10.89
C PRO A 415 6.53 -2.98 9.86
N HIS A 416 7.76 -2.85 10.34
CA HIS A 416 8.99 -3.02 9.58
C HIS A 416 10.02 -3.80 10.38
N TYR A 417 10.89 -4.48 9.65
CA TYR A 417 12.17 -4.99 10.14
C TYR A 417 12.11 -5.90 11.39
N PRO A 418 11.26 -6.95 11.44
CA PRO A 418 11.35 -7.96 12.48
C PRO A 418 12.72 -8.65 12.48
N THR A 419 13.36 -8.68 13.65
CA THR A 419 14.69 -9.27 13.85
C THR A 419 14.67 -10.28 14.99
N LEU A 420 15.05 -11.52 14.71
CA LEU A 420 15.17 -12.57 15.73
C LEU A 420 16.41 -12.33 16.61
N LEU A 421 16.18 -12.25 17.91
CA LEU A 421 17.22 -12.03 18.91
C LEU A 421 17.79 -13.36 19.42
N GLU A 422 18.95 -13.31 20.07
CA GLU A 422 19.62 -14.51 20.61
C GLU A 422 18.77 -15.22 21.68
N ASN A 423 18.02 -14.45 22.47
CA ASN A 423 17.08 -14.96 23.48
C ASN A 423 15.80 -15.57 22.88
N GLY A 424 15.65 -15.56 21.55
CA GLY A 424 14.48 -16.07 20.83
C GLY A 424 13.29 -15.11 20.73
N ASN A 425 13.40 -13.90 21.28
CA ASN A 425 12.42 -12.85 21.06
C ASN A 425 12.57 -12.21 19.68
N ILE A 426 11.59 -11.41 19.26
CA ILE A 426 11.60 -10.69 17.99
C ILE A 426 11.51 -9.20 18.26
N LEU A 427 12.51 -8.44 17.82
CA LEU A 427 12.50 -6.98 17.84
C LEU A 427 11.82 -6.46 16.57
N ILE A 428 10.87 -5.54 16.70
CA ILE A 428 10.02 -5.07 15.59
C ILE A 428 9.96 -3.55 15.61
N PHE A 429 10.13 -2.92 14.45
CA PHE A 429 9.85 -1.49 14.28
C PHE A 429 8.36 -1.33 13.95
N ASP A 430 7.60 -0.68 14.81
CA ASP A 430 6.14 -0.54 14.70
C ASP A 430 5.79 0.92 14.36
N ASN A 431 5.46 1.18 13.09
CA ASN A 431 5.36 2.53 12.53
C ASN A 431 4.22 3.33 13.15
N GLY A 432 3.09 2.70 13.46
CA GLY A 432 2.01 3.32 14.21
C GLY A 432 1.25 4.40 13.47
N VAL A 433 1.01 4.23 12.16
CA VAL A 433 0.40 5.28 11.32
C VAL A 433 -0.97 5.74 11.80
N ARG A 434 -1.77 4.88 12.43
CA ARG A 434 -3.07 5.28 13.01
C ARG A 434 -2.92 5.77 14.45
N ARG A 435 -1.92 5.26 15.19
CA ARG A 435 -1.55 5.75 16.53
C ARG A 435 -0.83 7.11 16.49
N GLU A 436 -0.28 7.50 15.35
CA GLU A 436 0.48 8.74 15.10
C GLU A 436 1.81 8.85 15.86
N PHE A 437 2.40 7.71 16.27
CA PHE A 437 3.77 7.64 16.77
C PHE A 437 4.37 6.25 16.51
N SER A 438 5.69 6.21 16.33
CA SER A 438 6.42 4.97 16.15
C SER A 438 6.95 4.46 17.48
N ARG A 439 7.14 3.15 17.55
CA ARG A 439 7.78 2.48 18.68
C ARG A 439 8.58 1.29 18.18
N VAL A 440 9.48 0.80 19.01
CA VAL A 440 10.17 -0.48 18.81
C VAL A 440 9.71 -1.41 19.90
N VAL A 441 9.28 -2.62 19.55
CA VAL A 441 8.76 -3.60 20.51
C VAL A 441 9.56 -4.88 20.45
N GLU A 442 9.82 -5.48 21.61
CA GLU A 442 10.37 -6.83 21.72
C GLU A 442 9.24 -7.78 22.09
N LEU A 443 8.93 -8.69 21.17
CA LEU A 443 7.90 -9.71 21.30
C LEU A 443 8.53 -11.02 21.76
N ASN A 444 7.98 -11.64 22.79
CA ASN A 444 8.19 -13.05 23.08
C ASN A 444 7.21 -13.88 22.22
N PRO A 445 7.67 -14.62 21.19
CA PRO A 445 6.76 -15.33 20.30
C PRO A 445 6.14 -16.58 20.92
N SER A 446 6.62 -17.05 22.07
CA SER A 446 6.12 -18.27 22.72
C SER A 446 4.81 -18.02 23.48
N ASN A 447 4.64 -16.83 24.06
CA ASN A 447 3.44 -16.41 24.78
C ASN A 447 2.76 -15.17 24.16
N GLU A 448 3.30 -14.66 23.06
CA GLU A 448 2.78 -13.51 22.29
C GLU A 448 2.71 -12.20 23.09
N GLU A 449 3.58 -12.05 24.10
CA GLU A 449 3.66 -10.85 24.94
C GLU A 449 4.75 -9.88 24.45
N ILE A 450 4.43 -8.58 24.45
CA ILE A 450 5.43 -7.52 24.29
C ILE A 450 6.14 -7.35 25.64
N VAL A 451 7.38 -7.81 25.73
CA VAL A 451 8.18 -7.84 26.97
C VAL A 451 9.04 -6.59 27.17
N TRP A 452 9.26 -5.82 26.10
CA TRP A 452 9.95 -4.54 26.15
C TRP A 452 9.46 -3.62 25.03
N LYS A 453 9.56 -2.30 25.25
CA LYS A 453 9.31 -1.30 24.22
C LYS A 453 10.20 -0.07 24.37
N TYR A 454 10.48 0.57 23.25
CA TYR A 454 11.00 1.93 23.18
C TYR A 454 10.02 2.82 22.42
N GLU A 455 9.64 3.93 23.02
CA GLU A 455 8.89 5.04 22.42
C GLU A 455 9.37 6.33 23.10
N GLU A 456 9.39 7.45 22.39
CA GLU A 456 9.72 8.73 23.04
C GLU A 456 8.63 9.13 24.04
N ASN A 457 9.02 9.89 25.07
CA ASN A 457 8.13 10.37 26.12
C ASN A 457 8.23 11.91 26.28
N PRO A 458 7.15 12.69 26.01
CA PRO A 458 5.86 12.21 25.51
C PRO A 458 5.97 11.60 24.09
N PRO A 459 5.06 10.70 23.71
CA PRO A 459 5.03 10.14 22.37
C PRO A 459 4.91 11.26 21.31
N GLY A 460 5.73 11.20 20.25
CA GLY A 460 5.62 12.11 19.10
C GLY A 460 6.95 12.61 18.52
N GLY A 461 8.04 12.66 19.28
CA GLY A 461 9.34 13.07 18.71
C GLY A 461 10.05 11.96 17.90
N PHE A 462 9.51 10.74 17.94
CA PHE A 462 9.88 9.61 17.09
C PHE A 462 8.64 9.06 16.36
N PHE A 463 8.49 9.43 15.08
CA PHE A 463 7.39 8.95 14.24
C PHE A 463 7.79 8.79 12.78
N SER A 464 8.18 7.58 12.40
CA SER A 464 8.43 7.18 11.01
C SER A 464 7.17 6.52 10.45
N PRO A 465 6.31 7.22 9.69
CA PRO A 465 5.07 6.63 9.16
C PRO A 465 5.32 5.52 8.11
N TRP A 466 6.54 5.43 7.58
CA TRP A 466 7.01 4.38 6.70
C TRP A 466 8.49 4.11 6.96
N GLY A 467 9.00 2.98 6.44
CA GLY A 467 10.38 2.58 6.64
C GLY A 467 10.70 2.29 8.10
N GLY A 468 11.95 2.52 8.50
CA GLY A 468 12.45 2.16 9.81
C GLY A 468 13.20 0.84 9.80
N ALA A 469 14.22 0.77 10.65
CA ALA A 469 14.99 -0.43 10.90
C ALA A 469 15.52 -0.43 12.33
N ASN A 470 15.80 -1.62 12.83
CA ASN A 470 16.38 -1.87 14.15
C ASN A 470 17.50 -2.91 14.02
N GLN A 471 18.59 -2.73 14.76
CA GLN A 471 19.68 -3.70 14.85
C GLN A 471 20.16 -3.74 16.29
N VAL A 472 20.11 -4.91 16.92
CA VAL A 472 20.75 -5.13 18.22
C VAL A 472 22.26 -5.26 18.00
N LEU A 473 23.03 -4.61 18.86
CA LEU A 473 24.49 -4.55 18.83
C LEU A 473 25.06 -5.43 19.97
N PRO A 474 26.32 -5.90 19.89
CA PRO A 474 26.96 -6.80 20.85
C PRO A 474 26.92 -6.33 22.30
N ASN A 475 26.97 -5.02 22.55
CA ASN A 475 26.83 -4.46 23.90
C ASN A 475 25.38 -4.41 24.41
N GLY A 476 24.40 -4.94 23.67
CA GLY A 476 22.98 -4.95 24.00
C GLY A 476 22.21 -3.69 23.57
N ASN A 477 22.90 -2.67 23.06
CA ASN A 477 22.28 -1.47 22.53
C ASN A 477 21.53 -1.75 21.22
N ILE A 478 20.69 -0.81 20.80
CA ILE A 478 19.88 -0.92 19.60
C ILE A 478 20.15 0.28 18.69
N LEU A 479 20.62 0.01 17.48
CA LEU A 479 20.70 1.01 16.41
C LEU A 479 19.33 1.11 15.72
N LEU A 480 18.77 2.32 15.69
CA LEU A 480 17.48 2.62 15.09
C LEU A 480 17.65 3.57 13.90
N THR A 481 17.04 3.21 12.77
CA THR A 481 16.90 4.14 11.64
C THR A 481 15.52 4.80 11.70
N TYR A 482 15.49 6.12 11.88
CA TYR A 482 14.30 6.95 11.71
C TYR A 482 14.29 7.51 10.28
N SER A 483 13.74 6.70 9.36
CA SER A 483 13.91 6.91 7.92
C SER A 483 13.40 8.24 7.43
N THR A 484 12.18 8.63 7.83
CA THR A 484 11.53 9.85 7.37
C THR A 484 12.10 11.13 7.97
N ALA A 485 13.01 11.02 8.95
CA ALA A 485 13.76 12.13 9.51
C ALA A 485 15.23 12.15 9.05
N GLY A 486 15.66 11.19 8.22
CA GLY A 486 17.06 11.02 7.83
C GLY A 486 17.98 10.92 9.06
N ARG A 487 17.49 10.32 10.15
CA ARG A 487 18.16 10.25 11.45
C ARG A 487 18.42 8.79 11.78
N VAL A 488 19.59 8.49 12.32
CA VAL A 488 19.96 7.16 12.83
C VAL A 488 20.56 7.35 14.20
N PHE A 489 20.15 6.55 15.18
CA PHE A 489 20.64 6.72 16.55
C PHE A 489 20.72 5.39 17.27
N GLU A 490 21.67 5.29 18.18
CA GLU A 490 21.86 4.13 19.05
C GLU A 490 21.33 4.43 20.43
N ILE A 491 20.53 3.51 20.97
CA ILE A 491 19.97 3.59 22.32
C ILE A 491 20.46 2.45 23.21
N THR A 492 20.61 2.71 24.50
CA THR A 492 20.66 1.66 25.52
C THR A 492 19.28 1.01 25.71
N ARG A 493 19.20 -0.10 26.45
CA ARG A 493 17.92 -0.75 26.78
C ARG A 493 17.00 0.11 27.64
N GLU A 494 17.56 1.07 28.36
CA GLU A 494 16.87 2.09 29.15
C GLU A 494 16.38 3.27 28.29
N GLY A 495 16.73 3.30 27.00
CA GLY A 495 16.30 4.33 26.04
C GLY A 495 17.23 5.54 25.96
N GLU A 496 18.41 5.49 26.58
CA GLU A 496 19.40 6.58 26.47
C GLU A 496 20.02 6.58 25.07
N ILE A 497 19.87 7.68 24.33
CA ILE A 497 20.61 7.87 23.07
C ILE A 497 22.11 8.04 23.40
N VAL A 498 22.97 7.16 22.87
CA VAL A 498 24.43 7.20 23.10
C VAL A 498 25.22 7.59 21.85
N TRP A 499 24.63 7.39 20.67
CA TRP A 499 25.17 7.84 19.38
C TRP A 499 24.05 8.33 18.48
N GLU A 500 24.31 9.36 17.67
CA GLU A 500 23.29 9.98 16.83
C GLU A 500 23.89 10.59 15.56
N PHE A 501 23.33 10.20 14.43
CA PHE A 501 23.68 10.62 13.09
C PHE A 501 22.48 11.19 12.35
N TYR A 502 22.75 12.21 11.55
CA TYR A 502 21.79 12.87 10.70
C TYR A 502 22.35 12.93 9.28
N ASN A 503 21.57 12.48 8.30
CA ASN A 503 21.98 12.49 6.89
C ASN A 503 22.38 13.92 6.49
N PRO A 504 23.63 14.16 6.06
CA PRO A 504 24.09 15.49 5.69
C PRO A 504 23.52 15.98 4.36
N VAL A 505 22.82 15.10 3.63
CA VAL A 505 22.39 15.40 2.26
C VAL A 505 21.10 16.16 2.25
N ARG A 506 21.06 17.19 1.41
CA ARG A 506 19.92 18.08 1.25
C ARG A 506 19.63 18.32 -0.22
N ASP A 507 18.36 18.56 -0.55
CA ASP A 507 18.01 19.07 -1.89
C ASP A 507 18.27 20.56 -2.04
N GLU A 508 17.99 21.06 -3.25
CA GLU A 508 18.00 22.48 -3.60
C GLU A 508 17.12 23.34 -2.70
N GLN A 509 16.10 22.76 -2.06
CA GLN A 509 15.22 23.46 -1.11
C GLN A 509 15.70 23.34 0.35
N GLY A 510 16.86 22.73 0.60
CA GLY A 510 17.47 22.55 1.91
C GLY A 510 16.86 21.42 2.75
N ARG A 511 15.93 20.64 2.20
CA ARG A 511 15.28 19.52 2.91
C ARG A 511 16.25 18.35 3.01
N ARG A 512 16.34 17.77 4.20
CA ARG A 512 17.18 16.59 4.46
C ARG A 512 16.70 15.38 3.65
N GLY A 513 17.62 14.65 3.05
CA GLY A 513 17.36 13.37 2.40
C GLY A 513 17.06 12.28 3.42
N THR A 514 16.14 11.39 3.09
CA THR A 514 15.80 10.25 3.95
C THR A 514 16.89 9.18 3.94
N VAL A 515 16.93 8.37 5.00
CA VAL A 515 17.80 7.18 5.06
C VAL A 515 16.88 5.98 5.07
N TYR A 516 16.95 5.12 4.06
CA TYR A 516 16.07 3.95 4.05
C TYR A 516 16.42 3.03 5.23
N ARG A 517 17.68 2.61 5.30
CA ARG A 517 18.25 1.82 6.40
C ARG A 517 19.73 2.16 6.55
N MET A 518 20.21 2.17 7.80
CA MET A 518 21.62 2.13 8.13
C MET A 518 21.90 0.87 8.94
N MET A 519 22.99 0.17 8.61
CA MET A 519 23.47 -0.99 9.34
C MET A 519 24.86 -0.72 9.89
N ARG A 520 25.14 -1.21 11.10
CA ARG A 520 26.50 -1.23 11.66
C ARG A 520 27.15 -2.58 11.42
N ILE A 521 28.30 -2.53 10.76
CA ILE A 521 29.23 -3.63 10.53
C ILE A 521 30.17 -3.68 11.72
N MET A 522 30.20 -4.83 12.39
CA MET A 522 30.94 -5.04 13.65
C MET A 522 32.05 -6.07 13.45
N ASP A 523 31.79 -7.09 12.62
CA ASP A 523 32.74 -8.14 12.27
C ASP A 523 33.60 -7.75 11.06
N ILE A 524 34.31 -6.63 11.19
CA ILE A 524 35.11 -6.04 10.10
C ILE A 524 36.09 -7.05 9.49
N GLY A 525 36.64 -7.97 10.28
CA GLY A 525 37.56 -9.01 9.83
C GLY A 525 36.97 -9.97 8.80
N ASN A 526 35.63 -10.03 8.68
CA ASN A 526 34.93 -10.84 7.68
C ASN A 526 34.76 -10.11 6.34
N TYR A 527 35.26 -8.88 6.21
CA TYR A 527 35.13 -8.06 5.02
C TYR A 527 36.50 -7.70 4.45
N ASP A 528 36.97 -8.47 3.48
CA ASP A 528 38.36 -8.42 2.96
C ASP A 528 38.78 -7.00 2.55
N ASN A 529 37.99 -6.35 1.69
CA ASN A 529 38.30 -5.01 1.19
C ASN A 529 38.16 -3.93 2.27
N LEU A 530 37.21 -4.08 3.19
CA LEU A 530 37.02 -3.15 4.29
C LEU A 530 38.19 -3.22 5.28
N ASN A 531 38.64 -4.43 5.58
CA ASN A 531 39.79 -4.67 6.42
C ASN A 531 41.07 -4.10 5.79
N ASN A 532 41.27 -4.32 4.49
CA ASN A 532 42.40 -3.75 3.74
C ASN A 532 42.39 -2.22 3.74
N LEU A 533 41.21 -1.60 3.54
CA LEU A 533 41.06 -0.14 3.59
C LEU A 533 41.48 0.44 4.96
N LEU A 534 41.09 -0.23 6.05
CA LEU A 534 41.46 0.19 7.40
C LEU A 534 42.95 0.07 7.67
N ILE A 535 43.58 -1.02 7.23
CA ILE A 535 45.04 -1.22 7.35
C ILE A 535 45.79 -0.11 6.62
N GLN A 536 45.39 0.23 5.38
CA GLN A 536 46.01 1.31 4.61
C GLN A 536 45.87 2.68 5.29
N LYS A 537 44.69 3.01 5.82
CA LYS A 537 44.48 4.26 6.55
C LYS A 537 45.30 4.34 7.85
N ALA A 538 45.46 3.23 8.57
CA ALA A 538 46.29 3.18 9.77
C ALA A 538 47.78 3.43 9.46
N GLN A 539 48.27 2.89 8.34
CA GLN A 539 49.64 3.12 7.86
C GLN A 539 49.88 4.58 7.43
N LEU A 540 48.88 5.24 6.85
CA LEU A 540 48.97 6.65 6.46
C LEU A 540 48.97 7.62 7.66
N ASN A 541 48.33 7.24 8.77
CA ASN A 541 48.29 8.07 9.99
C ASN A 541 49.52 7.88 10.90
N THR A 542 50.39 6.92 10.60
CA THR A 542 51.60 6.60 11.37
C THR A 542 52.90 7.07 10.68
N ASN A 543 52.80 7.58 9.46
CA ASN A 543 53.85 8.30 8.73
C ASN A 543 53.52 9.79 8.69
#